data_AF-A0A9E5QEM5-F1
#
_entry.id   AF-A0A9E5QEM5-F1
#
_cell.length_a   1.000
_cell.length_b   1.000
_cell.length_c   1.000
_cell.angle_alpha   90.00
_cell.angle_beta   90.00
_cell.angle_gamma   90.00
#
_symmetry.space_group_name_H-M   'P 1'
#
loop_
_entity.id
_entity.type
_entity.pdbx_description
1 polymer ?
#
loop_
_entity_poly.entity_id
_entity_poly.type
_entity_poly.pdbx_seq_one_letter_code
_entity_poly.pdbx_strand_id
1 'polypeptide(L)'
;PSVDDLRTHASQFETTRIYDRNGNQLYEILDPTMGRRTYVTLDEISPYLVAATIATEDKEFYSHPGFDLIAILRSFYFNFTSNETVSGASTITQQLTRTLLFTPEERASRTYSRKIREAILAAEITRRYSRDEILELYLNEIYYGNLAYGIEAASQTYFGLSADRLNLSQSAFLAGLPQLPAVYDVYSNRDVTLKRQQDVLLLMYQASLEQGCIYVSNNQQPICIGAGEAAAAANELLDYDFRSPQVTIEYPHWVNFIRNQLEEIYGPQTIYRSGFHVYTTIDPGLQELAEQIVQSQISSLPDRNVSNGALIAVKPSTGEIITMIGSADY
;
A
#
# COMPACT_ATOMS: atom_id res chain seq x y z
N PRO A 1 -14.02 4.04 20.52
CA PRO A 1 -14.58 3.06 19.56
C PRO A 1 -14.51 1.67 20.21
N SER A 2 -15.46 0.79 19.92
CA SER A 2 -15.37 -0.60 20.41
C SER A 2 -14.26 -1.34 19.68
N VAL A 3 -13.60 -2.26 20.39
CA VAL A 3 -12.59 -3.19 19.84
C VAL A 3 -13.24 -4.54 19.47
N ASP A 4 -14.58 -4.65 19.59
CA ASP A 4 -15.31 -5.91 19.36
C ASP A 4 -15.15 -6.42 17.93
N ASP A 5 -15.11 -5.53 16.93
CA ASP A 5 -14.92 -5.90 15.51
C ASP A 5 -13.72 -5.18 14.87
N LEU A 6 -12.49 -5.56 15.24
CA LEU A 6 -11.29 -5.00 14.63
C LEU A 6 -11.23 -5.29 13.11
N ARG A 7 -11.77 -6.44 12.68
CA ARG A 7 -11.87 -6.82 11.25
C ARG A 7 -12.86 -5.98 10.45
N THR A 8 -13.84 -5.31 11.08
CA THR A 8 -14.74 -4.37 10.37
C THR A 8 -14.14 -2.96 10.33
N HIS A 9 -13.24 -2.65 11.26
CA HIS A 9 -12.43 -1.43 11.23
C HIS A 9 -11.22 -1.56 10.31
N ALA A 10 -10.66 -2.78 10.20
CA ALA A 10 -9.75 -3.14 9.14
C ALA A 10 -10.47 -3.00 7.80
N SER A 11 -9.75 -2.44 6.84
CA SER A 11 -10.15 -2.32 5.46
C SER A 11 -10.46 -3.71 4.90
N GLN A 12 -11.75 -4.00 4.79
CA GLN A 12 -12.24 -5.15 4.04
C GLN A 12 -12.24 -4.89 2.53
N PHE A 13 -11.49 -3.89 2.06
CA PHE A 13 -11.70 -3.33 0.74
C PHE A 13 -10.55 -3.58 -0.23
N GLU A 14 -10.90 -4.21 -1.34
CA GLU A 14 -10.08 -4.26 -2.54
C GLU A 14 -10.32 -2.98 -3.38
N THR A 15 -9.39 -2.67 -4.28
CA THR A 15 -9.57 -1.58 -5.25
C THR A 15 -10.59 -1.93 -6.32
N THR A 16 -11.37 -0.95 -6.74
CA THR A 16 -12.31 -1.13 -7.86
C THR A 16 -11.54 -1.15 -9.18
N ARG A 17 -11.79 -2.16 -10.01
CA ARG A 17 -11.20 -2.32 -11.33
C ARG A 17 -12.27 -2.16 -12.41
N ILE A 18 -11.96 -1.38 -13.44
CA ILE A 18 -12.81 -1.16 -14.61
C ILE A 18 -12.26 -1.99 -15.76
N TYR A 19 -13.15 -2.72 -16.44
CA TYR A 19 -12.85 -3.60 -17.56
C TYR A 19 -13.63 -3.19 -18.81
N ASP A 20 -13.05 -3.45 -19.97
CA ASP A 20 -13.77 -3.39 -21.24
C ASP A 20 -14.76 -4.56 -21.40
N ARG A 21 -15.47 -4.59 -22.52
CA ARG A 21 -16.44 -5.66 -22.81
C ARG A 21 -15.84 -7.06 -22.99
N ASN A 22 -14.53 -7.14 -23.25
CA ASN A 22 -13.78 -8.38 -23.44
C ASN A 22 -13.11 -8.85 -22.15
N GLY A 23 -13.18 -8.06 -21.07
CA GLY A 23 -12.57 -8.35 -19.78
C GLY A 23 -11.13 -7.85 -19.64
N ASN A 24 -10.61 -7.02 -20.55
CA ASN A 24 -9.31 -6.39 -20.36
C ASN A 24 -9.44 -5.22 -19.38
N GLN A 25 -8.51 -5.09 -18.45
CA GLN A 25 -8.53 -4.01 -17.46
C GLN A 25 -8.18 -2.68 -18.12
N LEU A 26 -9.06 -1.69 -17.96
CA LEU A 26 -8.89 -0.33 -18.45
C LEU A 26 -8.26 0.59 -17.40
N TYR A 27 -8.67 0.42 -16.14
CA TYR A 27 -8.22 1.26 -15.05
C TYR A 27 -8.46 0.62 -13.69
N GLU A 28 -7.60 0.92 -12.73
CA GLU A 28 -7.79 0.60 -11.32
C GLU A 28 -8.07 1.91 -10.58
N ILE A 29 -9.28 2.04 -10.01
CA ILE A 29 -9.67 3.20 -9.22
C ILE A 29 -8.91 3.14 -7.90
N LEU A 30 -7.86 3.95 -7.82
CA LEU A 30 -7.10 4.15 -6.60
C LEU A 30 -7.77 5.25 -5.78
N ASP A 31 -8.02 4.98 -4.50
CA ASP A 31 -8.32 6.05 -3.57
C ASP A 31 -7.09 6.97 -3.48
N PRO A 32 -7.22 8.28 -3.76
CA PRO A 32 -6.09 9.23 -3.69
C PRO A 32 -5.49 9.33 -2.27
N THR A 33 -6.19 8.83 -1.25
CA THR A 33 -5.79 8.76 0.15
C THR A 33 -5.57 7.33 0.67
N MET A 34 -5.96 6.26 -0.06
CA MET A 34 -5.92 4.86 0.43
C MET A 34 -5.36 3.82 -0.55
N GLY A 35 -5.04 4.17 -1.80
CA GLY A 35 -4.23 3.40 -2.76
C GLY A 35 -4.68 1.97 -3.12
N ARG A 36 -3.78 1.18 -3.74
CA ARG A 36 -3.93 -0.26 -4.08
C ARG A 36 -3.95 -1.10 -2.80
N ARG A 37 -4.88 -2.04 -2.71
CA ARG A 37 -4.99 -3.04 -1.63
C ARG A 37 -5.41 -4.40 -2.18
N THR A 38 -4.73 -5.45 -1.75
CA THR A 38 -5.12 -6.85 -1.98
C THR A 38 -4.84 -7.57 -0.68
N TYR A 39 -5.88 -8.11 -0.05
CA TYR A 39 -5.75 -8.79 1.22
C TYR A 39 -5.08 -10.16 0.99
N VAL A 40 -4.01 -10.44 1.73
CA VAL A 40 -3.33 -11.74 1.73
C VAL A 40 -3.23 -12.26 3.16
N THR A 41 -3.36 -13.57 3.34
CA THR A 41 -3.22 -14.17 4.67
C THR A 41 -1.74 -14.23 5.08
N LEU A 42 -1.46 -14.37 6.37
CA LEU A 42 -0.07 -14.33 6.88
C LEU A 42 0.83 -15.44 6.29
N ASP A 43 0.25 -16.57 5.90
CA ASP A 43 0.93 -17.69 5.22
C ASP A 43 1.23 -17.41 3.74
N GLU A 44 0.59 -16.42 3.13
CA GLU A 44 0.85 -15.91 1.78
C GLU A 44 1.87 -14.75 1.76
N ILE A 45 2.55 -14.51 2.90
CA ILE A 45 3.55 -13.46 3.04
C ILE A 45 4.92 -14.08 3.29
N SER A 46 5.96 -13.58 2.62
CA SER A 46 7.33 -14.06 2.80
C SER A 46 7.75 -13.99 4.29
N PRO A 47 8.30 -15.08 4.86
CA PRO A 47 8.74 -15.08 6.25
C PRO A 47 9.92 -14.12 6.50
N TYR A 48 10.69 -13.78 5.46
CA TYR A 48 11.71 -12.75 5.55
C TYR A 48 11.12 -11.36 5.80
N LEU A 49 9.98 -11.05 5.19
CA LEU A 49 9.29 -9.80 5.43
C LEU A 49 8.72 -9.74 6.83
N VAL A 50 8.07 -10.82 7.28
CA VAL A 50 7.54 -10.90 8.65
C VAL A 50 8.68 -10.66 9.66
N ALA A 51 9.83 -11.32 9.46
CA ALA A 51 11.01 -11.13 10.29
C ALA A 51 11.55 -9.69 10.21
N ALA A 52 11.60 -9.08 9.01
CA ALA A 52 12.08 -7.72 8.80
C ALA A 52 11.20 -6.69 9.51
N THR A 53 9.88 -6.85 9.42
CA THR A 53 8.90 -6.00 10.12
C THR A 53 9.04 -6.11 11.63
N ILE A 54 9.11 -7.34 12.18
CA ILE A 54 9.29 -7.55 13.62
C ILE A 54 10.60 -6.93 14.09
N ALA A 55 11.73 -7.23 13.42
CA ALA A 55 13.04 -6.71 13.84
C ALA A 55 13.11 -5.17 13.80
N THR A 56 12.38 -4.53 12.88
CA THR A 56 12.42 -3.08 12.67
C THR A 56 11.45 -2.32 13.57
N GLU A 57 10.21 -2.81 13.67
CA GLU A 57 9.11 -2.07 14.29
C GLU A 57 8.85 -2.52 15.74
N ASP A 58 9.09 -3.80 16.05
CA ASP A 58 8.69 -4.37 17.34
C ASP A 58 9.39 -5.71 17.65
N LYS A 59 10.69 -5.66 17.98
CA LYS A 59 11.51 -6.89 18.12
C LYS A 59 11.03 -7.86 19.21
N GLU A 60 10.20 -7.37 20.14
CA GLU A 60 9.62 -8.12 21.25
C GLU A 60 8.13 -8.45 21.00
N PHE A 61 7.65 -8.32 19.75
CA PHE A 61 6.23 -8.40 19.39
C PHE A 61 5.46 -9.57 20.04
N TYR A 62 6.05 -10.76 20.09
CA TYR A 62 5.41 -11.94 20.67
C TYR A 62 5.47 -12.01 22.20
N SER A 63 6.28 -11.18 22.87
CA SER A 63 6.55 -11.27 24.31
C SER A 63 5.80 -10.21 25.15
N HIS A 64 5.57 -9.00 24.64
CA HIS A 64 4.95 -7.89 25.41
C HIS A 64 3.42 -7.79 25.17
N PRO A 65 2.59 -7.24 26.09
CA PRO A 65 1.12 -7.25 26.00
C PRO A 65 0.52 -6.19 25.04
N GLY A 66 1.09 -6.00 23.86
CA GLY A 66 0.64 -5.02 22.86
C GLY A 66 1.29 -3.64 22.97
N PHE A 67 1.99 -3.36 24.06
CA PHE A 67 2.85 -2.19 24.23
C PHE A 67 4.15 -2.58 24.93
N ASP A 68 5.24 -1.86 24.66
CA ASP A 68 6.53 -2.02 25.35
C ASP A 68 6.72 -0.87 26.35
N LEU A 69 6.57 -1.20 27.64
CA LEU A 69 6.74 -0.25 28.74
C LEU A 69 8.18 0.28 28.84
N ILE A 70 9.17 -0.55 28.54
CA ILE A 70 10.59 -0.17 28.56
C ILE A 70 10.87 0.79 27.41
N ALA A 71 10.38 0.51 26.20
CA ALA A 71 10.51 1.43 25.07
C ALA A 71 9.82 2.76 25.32
N ILE A 72 8.63 2.75 25.94
CA ILE A 72 7.92 3.97 26.34
C ILE A 72 8.76 4.78 27.33
N LEU A 73 9.21 4.18 28.44
CA LEU A 73 10.01 4.88 29.47
C LEU A 73 11.34 5.39 28.91
N ARG A 74 12.00 4.60 28.06
CA ARG A 74 13.22 4.98 27.35
C ARG A 74 12.98 6.20 26.47
N SER A 75 11.89 6.21 25.70
CA SER A 75 11.53 7.34 24.83
C SER A 75 11.26 8.62 25.63
N PHE A 76 10.63 8.52 26.81
CA PHE A 76 10.43 9.66 27.71
C PHE A 76 11.75 10.23 28.22
N TYR A 77 12.67 9.36 28.65
CA TYR A 77 13.99 9.77 29.13
C TYR A 77 14.79 10.49 28.03
N PHE A 78 14.83 9.93 26.82
CA PHE A 78 15.54 10.56 25.70
C PHE A 78 14.90 11.87 25.25
N ASN A 79 13.57 11.94 25.10
CA ASN A 79 12.89 13.20 24.75
C ASN A 79 13.12 14.33 25.78
N PHE A 80 13.34 13.99 27.05
CA PHE A 80 13.60 14.97 28.11
C PHE A 80 15.07 15.41 28.18
N THR A 81 16.00 14.53 27.81
CA THR A 81 17.46 14.77 27.91
C THR A 81 18.10 15.20 26.61
N SER A 82 17.50 14.83 25.48
CA SER A 82 17.96 15.07 24.11
C SER A 82 16.75 15.63 23.38
N ASN A 83 16.85 16.77 22.72
CA ASN A 83 15.73 17.35 21.97
C ASN A 83 15.41 16.56 20.67
N GLU A 84 15.77 15.27 20.65
CA GLU A 84 15.62 14.33 19.56
C GLU A 84 14.51 13.33 19.88
N THR A 85 13.59 13.16 18.93
CA THR A 85 12.52 12.17 19.04
C THR A 85 13.06 10.81 18.64
N VAL A 86 13.12 9.88 19.59
CA VAL A 86 13.51 8.50 19.31
C VAL A 86 12.41 7.83 18.47
N SER A 87 12.73 7.52 17.22
CA SER A 87 11.88 6.68 16.37
C SER A 87 11.88 5.24 16.87
N GLY A 88 10.76 4.52 16.76
CA GLY A 88 10.63 3.12 17.22
C GLY A 88 10.09 2.93 18.65
N ALA A 89 9.53 3.96 19.29
CA ALA A 89 8.89 3.82 20.60
C ALA A 89 7.47 3.21 20.56
N SER A 90 6.93 2.90 19.36
CA SER A 90 5.57 2.38 19.19
C SER A 90 5.58 0.97 18.64
N THR A 91 4.91 0.04 19.32
CA THR A 91 4.76 -1.36 18.92
C THR A 91 3.88 -1.53 17.69
N ILE A 92 3.95 -2.70 17.03
CA ILE A 92 3.10 -3.03 15.87
C ILE A 92 1.62 -2.86 16.22
N THR A 93 1.21 -3.34 17.40
CA THR A 93 -0.19 -3.26 17.84
C THR A 93 -0.62 -1.81 18.09
N GLN A 94 0.26 -0.97 18.63
CA GLN A 94 -0.01 0.46 18.80
C GLN A 94 -0.15 1.19 17.46
N GLN A 95 0.70 0.86 16.49
CA GLN A 95 0.62 1.41 15.15
C GLN A 95 -0.68 1.00 14.46
N LEU A 96 -1.05 -0.29 14.52
CA LEU A 96 -2.32 -0.80 14.00
C LEU A 96 -3.52 -0.09 14.63
N THR A 97 -3.52 0.05 15.95
CA THR A 97 -4.55 0.77 16.71
C THR A 97 -4.74 2.19 16.18
N ARG A 98 -3.63 2.91 16.00
CA ARG A 98 -3.64 4.27 15.49
C ARG A 98 -4.16 4.34 14.06
N THR A 99 -3.82 3.38 13.21
CA THR A 99 -4.28 3.33 11.82
C THR A 99 -5.77 3.06 11.72
N LEU A 100 -6.30 2.11 12.49
CA LEU A 100 -7.69 1.63 12.34
C LEU A 100 -8.72 2.40 13.17
N LEU A 101 -8.36 2.86 14.37
CA LEU A 101 -9.35 3.34 15.35
C LEU A 101 -9.37 4.86 15.54
N PHE A 102 -8.38 5.59 15.01
CA PHE A 102 -8.20 7.01 15.30
C PHE A 102 -8.55 7.84 14.07
N THR A 103 -9.28 8.94 14.28
CA THR A 103 -9.58 9.88 13.18
C THR A 103 -8.29 10.54 12.66
N PRO A 104 -8.28 11.10 11.44
CA PRO A 104 -7.11 11.83 10.93
C PRO A 104 -6.61 12.92 11.89
N GLU A 105 -7.52 13.65 12.55
CA GLU A 105 -7.20 14.69 13.53
C GLU A 105 -6.55 14.09 14.78
N GLU A 106 -7.08 12.96 15.27
CA GLU A 106 -6.50 12.25 16.42
C GLU A 106 -5.11 11.71 16.09
N ARG A 107 -4.90 11.18 14.87
CA ARG A 107 -3.59 10.69 14.38
C ARG A 107 -2.55 11.81 14.34
N ALA A 108 -2.94 13.00 13.89
CA ALA A 108 -2.06 14.17 13.80
C ALA A 108 -1.72 14.77 15.18
N SER A 109 -2.56 14.57 16.19
CA SER A 109 -2.31 15.08 17.53
C SER A 109 -1.09 14.39 18.19
N ARG A 110 -0.21 15.17 18.82
CA ARG A 110 0.99 14.67 19.53
C ARG A 110 0.86 14.82 21.05
N THR A 111 -0.29 14.46 21.59
CA THR A 111 -0.57 14.60 23.04
C THR A 111 -0.26 13.32 23.81
N TYR A 112 0.12 13.45 25.08
CA TYR A 112 0.32 12.31 25.98
C TYR A 112 -0.97 11.53 26.22
N SER A 113 -2.11 12.22 26.30
CA SER A 113 -3.43 11.58 26.44
C SER A 113 -3.75 10.66 25.27
N ARG A 114 -3.46 11.09 24.03
CA ARG A 114 -3.57 10.24 22.84
C ARG A 114 -2.68 9.00 22.96
N LYS A 115 -1.41 9.17 23.36
CA LYS A 115 -0.47 8.04 23.45
C LYS A 115 -0.87 7.02 24.54
N ILE A 116 -1.42 7.48 25.66
CA ILE A 116 -1.99 6.61 26.70
C ILE A 116 -3.20 5.84 26.15
N ARG A 117 -4.11 6.52 25.44
CA ARG A 117 -5.27 5.88 24.81
C ARG A 117 -4.86 4.83 23.78
N GLU A 118 -3.83 5.11 22.97
CA GLU A 118 -3.24 4.17 22.01
C GLU A 118 -2.71 2.91 22.73
N ALA A 119 -1.99 3.06 23.84
CA ALA A 119 -1.48 1.93 24.61
C ALA A 119 -2.59 1.08 25.25
N ILE A 120 -3.64 1.70 25.81
CA ILE A 120 -4.78 0.98 26.41
C ILE A 120 -5.53 0.18 25.34
N LEU A 121 -5.80 0.79 24.18
CA LEU A 121 -6.48 0.10 23.09
C LEU A 121 -5.62 -1.01 22.49
N ALA A 122 -4.30 -0.80 22.35
CA ALA A 122 -3.38 -1.85 21.90
C ALA A 122 -3.35 -3.06 22.85
N ALA A 123 -3.40 -2.82 24.17
CA ALA A 123 -3.50 -3.89 25.16
C ALA A 123 -4.82 -4.67 25.04
N GLU A 124 -5.94 -3.95 24.81
CA GLU A 124 -7.25 -4.58 24.62
C GLU A 124 -7.34 -5.38 23.32
N ILE A 125 -6.71 -4.90 22.24
CA ILE A 125 -6.56 -5.65 20.98
C ILE A 125 -5.79 -6.94 21.23
N THR A 126 -4.65 -6.86 21.90
CA THR A 126 -3.80 -8.03 22.21
C THR A 126 -4.52 -9.07 23.08
N ARG A 127 -5.49 -8.65 23.89
CA ARG A 127 -6.29 -9.55 24.72
C ARG A 127 -7.34 -10.32 23.91
N ARG A 128 -7.77 -9.79 22.76
CA ARG A 128 -8.90 -10.29 21.97
C ARG A 128 -8.49 -10.99 20.69
N TYR A 129 -7.39 -10.55 20.07
CA TYR A 129 -6.89 -11.07 18.81
C TYR A 129 -5.57 -11.80 19.04
N SER A 130 -5.35 -12.86 18.27
CA SER A 130 -4.05 -13.53 18.27
C SER A 130 -2.96 -12.63 17.67
N ARG A 131 -1.68 -12.93 17.98
CA ARG A 131 -0.56 -12.17 17.41
C ARG A 131 -0.53 -12.24 15.89
N ASP A 132 -0.88 -13.39 15.35
CA ASP A 132 -0.87 -13.63 13.92
C ASP A 132 -1.95 -12.81 13.24
N GLU A 133 -3.15 -12.73 13.82
CA GLU A 133 -4.20 -11.84 13.31
C GLU A 133 -3.81 -10.37 13.38
N ILE A 134 -3.17 -9.93 14.47
CA ILE A 134 -2.71 -8.54 14.61
C ILE A 134 -1.66 -8.22 13.54
N LEU A 135 -0.74 -9.15 13.29
CA LEU A 135 0.34 -8.98 12.33
C LEU A 135 -0.16 -9.03 10.88
N GLU A 136 -1.07 -9.96 10.57
CA GLU A 136 -1.76 -10.06 9.28
C GLU A 136 -2.51 -8.76 8.98
N LEU A 137 -3.31 -8.27 9.92
CA LEU A 137 -4.00 -7.00 9.78
C LEU A 137 -3.01 -5.84 9.60
N TYR A 138 -1.95 -5.78 10.40
CA TYR A 138 -0.93 -4.74 10.24
C TYR A 138 -0.32 -4.73 8.84
N LEU A 139 0.16 -5.88 8.35
CA LEU A 139 0.82 -5.99 7.04
C LEU A 139 -0.13 -5.71 5.87
N ASN A 140 -1.44 -5.91 6.03
CA ASN A 140 -2.44 -5.56 5.02
C ASN A 140 -2.92 -4.10 5.09
N GLU A 141 -2.64 -3.40 6.19
CA GLU A 141 -3.17 -2.05 6.44
C GLU A 141 -2.16 -0.94 6.23
N ILE A 142 -0.88 -1.20 6.51
CA ILE A 142 0.12 -0.14 6.53
C ILE A 142 0.38 0.43 5.13
N TYR A 143 0.73 1.72 5.10
CA TYR A 143 1.08 2.42 3.88
C TYR A 143 2.58 2.29 3.60
N TYR A 144 2.92 1.80 2.40
CA TYR A 144 4.30 1.61 1.96
C TYR A 144 4.82 2.74 1.04
N GLY A 145 3.99 3.73 0.71
CA GLY A 145 4.34 4.76 -0.28
C GLY A 145 3.79 4.42 -1.67
N ASN A 146 3.83 5.36 -2.60
CA ASN A 146 3.40 5.18 -4.00
C ASN A 146 2.00 4.55 -4.16
N LEU A 147 1.05 4.98 -3.31
CA LEU A 147 -0.30 4.43 -3.27
C LEU A 147 -0.35 2.91 -3.01
N ALA A 148 0.69 2.31 -2.45
CA ALA A 148 0.67 0.90 -2.04
C ALA A 148 0.28 0.79 -0.57
N TYR A 149 -0.91 0.25 -0.30
CA TYR A 149 -1.38 -0.05 1.05
C TYR A 149 -1.53 -1.55 1.20
N GLY A 150 -0.97 -2.07 2.29
CA GLY A 150 -0.82 -3.50 2.43
C GLY A 150 0.33 -4.05 1.59
N ILE A 151 0.85 -5.19 2.04
CA ILE A 151 2.10 -5.72 1.54
C ILE A 151 2.00 -6.24 0.10
N GLU A 152 0.90 -6.90 -0.29
CA GLU A 152 0.76 -7.44 -1.65
C GLU A 152 0.82 -6.30 -2.68
N ALA A 153 0.09 -5.21 -2.43
CA ALA A 153 0.14 -4.03 -3.26
C ALA A 153 1.55 -3.43 -3.34
N ALA A 154 2.29 -3.40 -2.24
CA ALA A 154 3.65 -2.90 -2.20
C ALA A 154 4.62 -3.79 -2.99
N SER A 155 4.55 -5.10 -2.77
CA SER A 155 5.36 -6.08 -3.50
C SER A 155 5.18 -5.96 -5.01
N GLN A 156 3.93 -5.86 -5.47
CA GLN A 156 3.61 -5.64 -6.89
C GLN A 156 4.09 -4.28 -7.39
N THR A 157 3.96 -3.23 -6.58
CA THR A 157 4.34 -1.86 -6.96
C THR A 157 5.84 -1.70 -7.16
N TYR A 158 6.65 -2.22 -6.23
CA TYR A 158 8.10 -2.02 -6.26
C TYR A 158 8.85 -3.13 -7.03
N PHE A 159 8.32 -4.35 -7.04
CA PHE A 159 9.02 -5.52 -7.59
C PHE A 159 8.23 -6.31 -8.64
N GLY A 160 6.92 -6.08 -8.80
CA GLY A 160 6.08 -6.87 -9.70
C GLY A 160 5.98 -8.35 -9.28
N LEU A 161 6.10 -8.62 -7.98
CA LEU A 161 6.07 -9.95 -7.38
C LEU A 161 4.92 -10.06 -6.38
N SER A 162 4.41 -11.26 -6.16
CA SER A 162 3.54 -11.56 -5.01
C SER A 162 4.32 -11.55 -3.70
N ALA A 163 3.65 -11.22 -2.60
CA ALA A 163 4.27 -11.00 -1.28
C ALA A 163 4.98 -12.25 -0.72
N ASP A 164 4.53 -13.46 -1.08
CA ASP A 164 5.17 -14.74 -0.74
C ASP A 164 6.52 -14.95 -1.45
N ARG A 165 6.76 -14.24 -2.57
CA ARG A 165 7.96 -14.36 -3.40
C ARG A 165 9.08 -13.40 -3.02
N LEU A 166 8.86 -12.50 -2.06
CA LEU A 166 9.85 -11.52 -1.63
C LEU A 166 11.07 -12.21 -1.00
N ASN A 167 12.26 -11.86 -1.49
CA ASN A 167 13.52 -12.30 -0.89
C ASN A 167 13.91 -11.41 0.32
N LEU A 168 15.04 -11.71 0.97
CA LEU A 168 15.53 -10.95 2.13
C LEU A 168 15.74 -9.45 1.81
N SER A 169 16.36 -9.13 0.67
CA SER A 169 16.68 -7.75 0.30
C SER A 169 15.43 -6.92 0.06
N GLN A 170 14.48 -7.45 -0.71
CA GLN A 170 13.19 -6.84 -1.02
C GLN A 170 12.31 -6.72 0.22
N SER A 171 12.33 -7.74 1.08
CA SER A 171 11.64 -7.74 2.38
C SER A 171 12.16 -6.62 3.29
N ALA A 172 13.48 -6.49 3.41
CA ALA A 172 14.09 -5.41 4.20
C ALA A 172 13.80 -4.03 3.62
N PHE A 173 13.76 -3.91 2.28
CA PHE A 173 13.34 -2.69 1.61
C PHE A 173 11.92 -2.29 2.01
N LEU A 174 10.94 -3.19 1.84
CA LEU A 174 9.53 -2.89 2.14
C LEU A 174 9.29 -2.65 3.62
N ALA A 175 9.93 -3.41 4.52
CA ALA A 175 9.81 -3.18 5.97
C ALA A 175 10.39 -1.83 6.42
N GLY A 176 11.27 -1.22 5.61
CA GLY A 176 11.86 0.09 5.91
C GLY A 176 10.97 1.29 5.59
N LEU A 177 10.01 1.14 4.66
CA LEU A 177 9.19 2.23 4.12
C LEU A 177 8.16 2.82 5.10
N PRO A 178 7.39 2.02 5.88
CA PRO A 178 6.25 2.50 6.67
C PRO A 178 6.57 3.62 7.66
N GLN A 179 7.82 3.70 8.13
CA GLN A 179 8.24 4.69 9.11
C GLN A 179 8.10 6.14 8.59
N LEU A 180 8.56 6.39 7.36
CA LEU A 180 8.48 7.70 6.69
C LEU A 180 8.26 7.52 5.18
N PRO A 181 7.07 7.08 4.73
CA PRO A 181 6.84 6.73 3.32
C PRO A 181 7.05 7.88 2.34
N ALA A 182 6.86 9.13 2.79
CA ALA A 182 7.09 10.33 1.98
C ALA A 182 8.58 10.70 1.84
N VAL A 183 9.44 10.22 2.74
CA VAL A 183 10.89 10.42 2.69
C VAL A 183 11.55 9.25 1.95
N TYR A 184 11.14 8.04 2.29
CA TYR A 184 11.63 6.78 1.71
C TYR A 184 10.88 6.45 0.43
N ASP A 185 11.03 7.31 -0.57
CA ASP A 185 10.53 7.06 -1.92
C ASP A 185 11.72 6.82 -2.86
N VAL A 186 11.81 5.62 -3.41
CA VAL A 186 12.94 5.22 -4.27
C VAL A 186 12.97 5.97 -5.60
N TYR A 187 11.82 6.49 -6.06
CA TYR A 187 11.72 7.21 -7.33
C TYR A 187 12.23 8.64 -7.23
N SER A 188 12.10 9.27 -6.07
CA SER A 188 12.58 10.63 -5.82
C SER A 188 13.85 10.70 -4.96
N ASN A 189 14.05 9.74 -4.05
CA ASN A 189 15.10 9.70 -3.02
C ASN A 189 15.74 8.30 -2.90
N ARG A 190 16.30 7.78 -3.99
CA ARG A 190 16.88 6.42 -4.06
C ARG A 190 17.89 6.13 -2.95
N ASP A 191 18.93 6.95 -2.82
CA ASP A 191 20.04 6.68 -1.89
C ASP A 191 19.58 6.62 -0.43
N VAL A 192 18.68 7.51 -0.03
CA VAL A 192 18.09 7.55 1.32
C VAL A 192 17.23 6.30 1.57
N THR A 193 16.47 5.88 0.56
CA THR A 193 15.61 4.69 0.64
C THR A 193 16.45 3.41 0.72
N LEU A 194 17.50 3.28 -0.10
CA LEU A 194 18.42 2.14 -0.02
C LEU A 194 19.23 2.13 1.27
N LYS A 195 19.59 3.31 1.80
CA LYS A 195 20.21 3.38 3.12
C LYS A 195 19.28 2.86 4.22
N ARG A 196 17.99 3.20 4.16
CA ARG A 196 16.98 2.67 5.10
C ARG A 196 16.85 1.15 5.00
N GLN A 197 16.90 0.59 3.80
CA GLN A 197 16.93 -0.87 3.60
C GLN A 197 18.14 -1.53 4.29
N GLN A 198 19.33 -0.91 4.20
CA GLN A 198 20.53 -1.40 4.90
C GLN A 198 20.38 -1.35 6.42
N ASP A 199 19.74 -0.30 6.94
CA ASP A 199 19.48 -0.17 8.38
C ASP A 199 18.53 -1.29 8.86
N VAL A 200 17.51 -1.65 8.07
CA VAL A 200 16.62 -2.78 8.37
C VAL A 200 17.39 -4.10 8.39
N LEU A 201 18.24 -4.36 7.39
CA LEU A 201 19.08 -5.56 7.38
C LEU A 201 20.00 -5.65 8.61
N LEU A 202 20.55 -4.52 9.04
CA LEU A 202 21.35 -4.45 10.26
C LEU A 202 20.52 -4.78 11.50
N LEU A 203 19.28 -4.27 11.59
CA LEU A 203 18.36 -4.59 12.69
C LEU A 203 17.99 -6.07 12.70
N MET A 204 17.73 -6.68 11.54
CA MET A 204 17.48 -8.13 11.43
C MET A 204 18.68 -8.96 11.88
N TYR A 205 19.89 -8.57 11.48
CA TYR A 205 21.12 -9.21 11.93
C TYR A 205 21.29 -9.11 13.45
N GLN A 206 21.11 -7.92 14.02
CA GLN A 206 21.19 -7.70 15.46
C GLN A 206 20.15 -8.51 16.23
N ALA A 207 18.89 -8.50 15.78
CA ALA A 207 17.84 -9.31 16.38
C ALA A 207 18.16 -10.81 16.33
N SER A 208 18.71 -11.30 15.20
CA SER A 208 19.15 -12.69 15.07
C SER A 208 20.25 -13.04 16.08
N LEU A 209 21.21 -12.14 16.32
CA LEU A 209 22.27 -12.35 17.33
C LEU A 209 21.72 -12.35 18.76
N GLU A 210 20.83 -11.42 19.08
CA GLU A 210 20.27 -11.25 20.43
C GLU A 210 19.35 -12.41 20.81
N GLN A 211 18.54 -12.91 19.87
CA GLN A 211 17.48 -13.89 20.12
C GLN A 211 17.86 -15.31 19.67
N GLY A 212 19.06 -15.50 19.09
CA GLY A 212 19.51 -16.76 18.50
C GLY A 212 19.07 -16.93 17.05
N CYS A 213 17.83 -16.54 16.72
CA CYS A 213 17.24 -16.28 15.39
C CYS A 213 15.91 -15.51 15.61
N ILE A 214 15.34 -14.91 14.57
CA ILE A 214 14.04 -14.20 14.66
C ILE A 214 12.89 -15.21 14.53
N TYR A 215 12.05 -15.32 15.56
CA TYR A 215 10.83 -16.13 15.48
C TYR A 215 9.77 -15.46 14.62
N VAL A 216 9.17 -16.22 13.69
CA VAL A 216 8.01 -15.83 12.89
C VAL A 216 7.02 -16.98 12.86
N SER A 217 5.73 -16.72 13.04
CA SER A 217 4.71 -17.78 13.14
C SER A 217 4.36 -18.44 11.81
N ASN A 218 4.59 -17.74 10.69
CA ASN A 218 4.32 -18.25 9.34
C ASN A 218 5.47 -19.08 8.75
N ASN A 219 6.47 -19.44 9.56
CA ASN A 219 7.54 -20.35 9.15
C ASN A 219 7.83 -21.37 10.25
N GLN A 220 8.12 -22.61 9.85
CA GLN A 220 8.46 -23.66 10.81
C GLN A 220 9.81 -23.43 11.50
N GLN A 221 10.74 -22.79 10.81
CA GLN A 221 12.07 -22.47 11.33
C GLN A 221 12.19 -20.97 11.55
N PRO A 222 12.82 -20.53 12.65
CA PRO A 222 13.10 -19.11 12.82
C PRO A 222 14.08 -18.61 11.75
N ILE A 223 14.01 -17.31 11.45
CA ILE A 223 14.84 -16.66 10.43
C ILE A 223 16.15 -16.21 11.06
N CYS A 224 17.26 -16.77 10.60
CA CYS A 224 18.59 -16.50 11.12
C CYS A 224 19.38 -15.72 10.08
N ILE A 225 19.71 -14.47 10.35
CA ILE A 225 20.46 -13.62 9.41
C ILE A 225 21.92 -13.53 9.85
N GLY A 226 22.84 -13.90 8.95
CA GLY A 226 24.28 -13.71 9.16
C GLY A 226 24.80 -12.38 8.61
N ALA A 227 25.95 -11.92 9.09
CA ALA A 227 26.57 -10.67 8.61
C ALA A 227 26.85 -10.68 7.09
N GLY A 228 27.33 -11.81 6.55
CA GLY A 228 27.59 -11.96 5.12
C GLY A 228 26.31 -11.98 4.27
N GLU A 229 25.24 -12.58 4.78
CA GLU A 229 23.93 -12.62 4.13
C GLU A 229 23.28 -11.23 4.10
N ALA A 230 23.30 -10.51 5.23
CA ALA A 230 22.84 -9.12 5.30
C ALA A 230 23.62 -8.22 4.33
N ALA A 231 24.95 -8.37 4.27
CA ALA A 231 25.78 -7.60 3.34
C ALA A 231 25.49 -7.94 1.87
N ALA A 232 25.25 -9.21 1.53
CA ALA A 232 24.87 -9.62 0.19
C ALA A 232 23.52 -9.02 -0.21
N ALA A 233 22.51 -9.16 0.65
CA ALA A 233 21.17 -8.60 0.43
C ALA A 233 21.20 -7.07 0.27
N ALA A 234 22.03 -6.35 1.03
CA ALA A 234 22.19 -4.90 0.90
C ALA A 234 22.64 -4.47 -0.51
N ASN A 235 23.42 -5.30 -1.19
CA ASN A 235 23.96 -4.98 -2.51
C ASN A 235 22.99 -5.32 -3.66
N GLU A 236 22.02 -6.21 -3.45
CA GLU A 236 21.10 -6.66 -4.51
C GLU A 236 20.27 -5.53 -5.14
N LEU A 237 19.89 -4.53 -4.36
CA LEU A 237 19.03 -3.43 -4.82
C LEU A 237 19.80 -2.19 -5.29
N LEU A 238 21.14 -2.15 -5.17
CA LEU A 238 21.94 -1.00 -5.59
C LEU A 238 21.75 -0.70 -7.08
N ASP A 239 21.77 -1.75 -7.91
CA ASP A 239 21.64 -1.65 -9.37
C ASP A 239 20.23 -2.04 -9.87
N TYR A 240 19.27 -2.25 -8.97
CA TYR A 240 17.90 -2.63 -9.35
C TYR A 240 17.16 -1.46 -10.01
N ASP A 241 16.58 -1.70 -11.19
CA ASP A 241 15.80 -0.73 -11.94
C ASP A 241 14.35 -0.68 -11.42
N PHE A 242 14.09 0.22 -10.46
CA PHE A 242 12.73 0.46 -9.98
C PHE A 242 11.94 1.22 -11.04
N ARG A 243 10.95 0.55 -11.63
CA ARG A 243 10.02 1.19 -12.56
C ARG A 243 8.91 1.88 -11.76
N SER A 244 8.72 3.17 -12.00
CA SER A 244 7.59 3.90 -11.42
C SER A 244 6.30 3.30 -11.96
N PRO A 245 5.32 2.95 -11.09
CA PRO A 245 4.02 2.47 -11.56
C PRO A 245 3.38 3.58 -12.40
N GLN A 246 3.40 3.43 -13.73
CA GLN A 246 2.60 4.26 -14.61
C GLN A 246 1.14 3.85 -14.39
N VAL A 247 0.37 4.69 -13.72
CA VAL A 247 -1.08 4.53 -13.68
C VAL A 247 -1.61 4.98 -15.05
N THR A 248 -1.48 4.11 -16.05
CA THR A 248 -2.05 4.36 -17.38
C THR A 248 -3.56 4.21 -17.28
N ILE A 249 -4.28 5.24 -17.71
CA ILE A 249 -5.73 5.20 -17.86
C ILE A 249 -6.02 4.89 -19.31
N GLU A 250 -6.42 3.64 -19.61
CA GLU A 250 -6.83 3.28 -20.96
C GLU A 250 -8.20 3.90 -21.26
N TYR A 251 -8.33 4.56 -22.40
CA TYR A 251 -9.54 5.28 -22.82
C TYR A 251 -10.06 6.26 -21.73
N PRO A 252 -9.30 7.30 -21.38
CA PRO A 252 -9.52 8.09 -20.18
C PRO A 252 -10.89 8.82 -20.13
N HIS A 253 -11.41 9.26 -21.28
CA HIS A 253 -12.77 9.79 -21.37
C HIS A 253 -13.82 8.78 -20.90
N TRP A 254 -13.68 7.54 -21.32
CA TRP A 254 -14.57 6.45 -20.92
C TRP A 254 -14.41 6.10 -19.45
N VAL A 255 -13.18 5.94 -18.98
CA VAL A 255 -12.91 5.63 -17.57
C VAL A 255 -13.49 6.70 -16.65
N ASN A 256 -13.35 7.99 -16.97
CA ASN A 256 -13.93 9.06 -16.18
C ASN A 256 -15.47 9.06 -16.24
N PHE A 257 -16.06 8.80 -17.40
CA PHE A 257 -17.50 8.66 -17.54
C PHE A 257 -18.06 7.52 -16.67
N ILE A 258 -17.37 6.39 -16.63
CA ILE A 258 -17.74 5.25 -15.78
C ILE A 258 -17.51 5.57 -14.30
N ARG A 259 -16.37 6.19 -13.95
CA ARG A 259 -16.09 6.63 -12.57
C ARG A 259 -17.21 7.52 -12.06
N ASN A 260 -17.59 8.56 -12.81
CA ASN A 260 -18.65 9.50 -12.42
C ASN A 260 -20.00 8.80 -12.20
N GLN A 261 -20.36 7.85 -13.07
CA GLN A 261 -21.59 7.06 -12.87
C GLN A 261 -21.53 6.19 -11.62
N LEU A 262 -20.39 5.54 -11.35
CA LEU A 262 -20.21 4.74 -10.15
C LEU A 262 -20.29 5.62 -8.88
N GLU A 263 -19.70 6.81 -8.92
CA GLU A 263 -19.79 7.80 -7.83
C GLU A 263 -21.24 8.26 -7.60
N GLU A 264 -22.03 8.43 -8.66
CA GLU A 264 -23.45 8.82 -8.56
C GLU A 264 -24.31 7.70 -7.97
N ILE A 265 -24.06 6.45 -8.36
CA ILE A 265 -24.87 5.29 -7.94
C ILE A 265 -24.50 4.83 -6.53
N TYR A 266 -23.20 4.72 -6.24
CA TYR A 266 -22.70 4.07 -5.02
C TYR A 266 -22.10 5.06 -4.02
N GLY A 267 -21.86 6.31 -4.43
CA GLY A 267 -21.13 7.30 -3.64
C GLY A 267 -19.61 7.12 -3.78
N PRO A 268 -18.84 8.22 -3.70
CA PRO A 268 -17.39 8.20 -3.92
C PRO A 268 -16.66 7.29 -2.92
N GLN A 269 -17.03 7.30 -1.64
CA GLN A 269 -16.34 6.50 -0.62
C GLN A 269 -16.53 4.99 -0.81
N THR A 270 -17.63 4.56 -1.43
CA THR A 270 -17.92 3.14 -1.68
C THR A 270 -17.07 2.62 -2.84
N ILE A 271 -16.94 3.38 -3.93
CA ILE A 271 -16.16 2.94 -5.10
C ILE A 271 -14.67 2.77 -4.78
N TYR A 272 -14.15 3.54 -3.83
CA TYR A 272 -12.77 3.44 -3.36
C TYR A 272 -12.55 2.27 -2.39
N ARG A 273 -13.63 1.67 -1.86
CA ARG A 273 -13.58 0.73 -0.75
C ARG A 273 -14.44 -0.53 -0.93
N SER A 274 -14.80 -0.93 -2.12
CA SER A 274 -15.73 -2.08 -2.30
C SER A 274 -15.24 -3.14 -3.26
N GLY A 275 -14.03 -3.03 -3.82
CA GLY A 275 -13.45 -4.09 -4.64
C GLY A 275 -14.24 -4.44 -5.90
N PHE A 276 -14.97 -3.46 -6.46
CA PHE A 276 -15.86 -3.78 -7.57
C PHE A 276 -15.07 -4.21 -8.80
N HIS A 277 -15.57 -5.24 -9.47
CA HIS A 277 -15.15 -5.60 -10.81
C HIS A 277 -16.21 -5.06 -11.78
N VAL A 278 -15.90 -3.94 -12.42
CA VAL A 278 -16.85 -3.17 -13.24
C VAL A 278 -16.63 -3.50 -14.70
N TYR A 279 -17.51 -4.31 -15.27
CA TYR A 279 -17.50 -4.65 -16.70
C TYR A 279 -18.31 -3.62 -17.49
N THR A 280 -17.70 -3.06 -18.54
CA THR A 280 -18.28 -1.94 -19.30
C THR A 280 -18.55 -2.35 -20.76
N THR A 281 -19.22 -1.47 -21.51
CA THR A 281 -19.67 -1.75 -22.87
C THR A 281 -18.69 -1.33 -23.98
N ILE A 282 -17.61 -0.63 -23.62
CA ILE A 282 -16.65 -0.12 -24.61
C ILE A 282 -15.99 -1.27 -25.36
N ASP A 283 -15.83 -1.05 -26.66
CA ASP A 283 -15.20 -1.98 -27.58
C ASP A 283 -13.82 -1.44 -27.96
N PRO A 284 -12.71 -2.07 -27.50
CA PRO A 284 -11.36 -1.57 -27.74
C PRO A 284 -11.05 -1.32 -29.22
N GLY A 285 -11.43 -2.26 -30.09
CA GLY A 285 -11.14 -2.15 -31.52
C GLY A 285 -11.90 -1.01 -32.19
N LEU A 286 -13.15 -0.76 -31.78
CA LEU A 286 -13.91 0.37 -32.28
C LEU A 286 -13.48 1.70 -31.65
N GLN A 287 -13.06 1.68 -30.39
CA GLN A 287 -12.55 2.86 -29.68
C GLN A 287 -11.27 3.37 -30.33
N GLU A 288 -10.29 2.49 -30.56
CA GLU A 288 -9.04 2.83 -31.25
C GLU A 288 -9.29 3.35 -32.67
N LEU A 289 -10.21 2.72 -33.41
CA LEU A 289 -10.62 3.20 -34.73
C LEU A 289 -11.23 4.60 -34.66
N ALA A 290 -12.09 4.86 -33.66
CA ALA A 290 -12.69 6.16 -33.46
C ALA A 290 -11.64 7.23 -33.10
N GLU A 291 -10.64 6.91 -32.28
CA GLU A 291 -9.54 7.80 -31.92
C GLU A 291 -8.72 8.19 -33.17
N GLN A 292 -8.39 7.21 -34.01
CA GLN A 292 -7.74 7.45 -35.30
C GLN A 292 -8.58 8.35 -36.23
N ILE A 293 -9.90 8.12 -36.29
CA ILE A 293 -10.81 8.95 -37.11
C ILE A 293 -10.82 10.40 -36.60
N VAL A 294 -10.98 10.62 -35.29
CA VAL A 294 -11.01 11.96 -34.70
C VAL A 294 -9.66 12.66 -34.92
N GLN A 295 -8.55 11.99 -34.64
CA GLN A 295 -7.22 12.55 -34.80
C GLN A 295 -6.91 12.88 -36.27
N SER A 296 -7.26 12.01 -37.22
CA SER A 296 -7.04 12.24 -38.65
C SER A 296 -7.88 13.40 -39.19
N GLN A 297 -9.14 13.53 -38.75
CA GLN A 297 -10.00 14.64 -39.15
C GLN A 297 -9.46 15.98 -38.66
N ILE A 298 -9.03 16.06 -37.41
CA ILE A 298 -8.46 17.31 -36.85
C ILE A 298 -7.15 17.66 -37.54
N SER A 299 -6.28 16.68 -37.75
CA SER A 299 -5.03 16.86 -38.49
C SER A 299 -5.25 17.35 -39.93
N SER A 300 -6.42 17.10 -40.51
CA SER A 300 -6.79 17.56 -41.87
C SER A 300 -7.31 19.00 -41.93
N LEU A 301 -7.54 19.64 -40.78
CA LEU A 301 -8.14 20.98 -40.68
C LEU A 301 -7.21 22.04 -40.04
N PRO A 302 -5.89 22.08 -40.32
CA PRO A 302 -4.97 23.01 -39.66
C PRO A 302 -5.33 24.48 -39.94
N ASP A 303 -5.76 24.78 -41.17
CA ASP A 303 -6.10 26.15 -41.60
C ASP A 303 -7.42 26.68 -41.02
N ARG A 304 -8.18 25.82 -40.34
CA ARG A 304 -9.48 26.18 -39.74
C ARG A 304 -9.40 26.40 -38.22
N ASN A 305 -8.19 26.36 -37.66
CA ASN A 305 -7.95 26.50 -36.22
C ASN A 305 -8.80 25.52 -35.38
N VAL A 306 -9.03 24.31 -35.92
CA VAL A 306 -9.72 23.21 -35.24
C VAL A 306 -8.66 22.41 -34.50
N SER A 307 -8.75 22.36 -33.17
CA SER A 307 -7.79 21.65 -32.32
C SER A 307 -8.40 20.46 -31.59
N ASN A 308 -9.71 20.23 -31.72
CA ASN A 308 -10.40 19.24 -30.89
C ASN A 308 -11.61 18.61 -31.62
N GLY A 309 -12.09 17.49 -31.10
CA GLY A 309 -13.21 16.72 -31.65
C GLY A 309 -13.73 15.69 -30.67
N ALA A 310 -14.99 15.32 -30.84
CA ALA A 310 -15.66 14.34 -30.00
C ALA A 310 -16.42 13.34 -30.88
N LEU A 311 -16.52 12.10 -30.40
CA LEU A 311 -17.24 11.03 -31.07
C LEU A 311 -17.85 10.10 -30.03
N ILE A 312 -19.13 9.79 -30.18
CA ILE A 312 -19.82 8.75 -29.40
C ILE A 312 -20.50 7.82 -30.39
N ALA A 313 -20.25 6.53 -30.28
CA ALA A 313 -21.00 5.50 -31.00
C ALA A 313 -21.88 4.72 -30.03
N VAL A 314 -23.14 4.54 -30.41
CA VAL A 314 -24.15 3.84 -29.60
C VAL A 314 -24.79 2.74 -30.43
N LYS A 315 -24.99 1.57 -29.83
CA LYS A 315 -25.74 0.47 -30.45
C LYS A 315 -27.25 0.77 -30.37
N PRO A 316 -27.96 0.99 -31.49
CA PRO A 316 -29.34 1.48 -31.45
C PRO A 316 -30.33 0.55 -30.73
N SER A 317 -30.09 -0.77 -30.81
CA SER A 317 -31.00 -1.77 -30.24
C SER A 317 -30.93 -1.85 -28.71
N THR A 318 -29.80 -1.48 -28.11
CA THR A 318 -29.53 -1.68 -26.67
C THR A 318 -29.25 -0.37 -25.94
N GLY A 319 -28.89 0.70 -26.66
CA GLY A 319 -28.42 1.95 -26.06
C GLY A 319 -27.00 1.87 -25.51
N GLU A 320 -26.28 0.75 -25.72
CA GLU A 320 -24.90 0.59 -25.25
C GLU A 320 -23.98 1.58 -25.96
N ILE A 321 -23.22 2.36 -25.19
CA ILE A 321 -22.12 3.16 -25.72
C ILE A 321 -20.94 2.23 -25.97
N ILE A 322 -20.51 2.14 -27.23
CA ILE A 322 -19.42 1.24 -27.65
C ILE A 322 -18.13 1.98 -27.91
N THR A 323 -18.19 3.31 -28.11
CA THR A 323 -17.03 4.22 -28.16
C THR A 323 -17.39 5.58 -27.57
N MET A 324 -16.42 6.23 -26.93
CA MET A 324 -16.57 7.57 -26.37
C MET A 324 -15.24 8.32 -26.41
N ILE A 325 -15.24 9.46 -27.09
CA ILE A 325 -14.10 10.39 -27.22
C ILE A 325 -14.65 11.79 -26.94
N GLY A 326 -14.14 12.44 -25.90
CA GLY A 326 -14.50 13.82 -25.55
C GLY A 326 -13.52 14.86 -26.10
N SER A 327 -12.30 14.44 -26.44
CA SER A 327 -11.25 15.25 -27.03
C SER A 327 -10.28 14.43 -27.86
N ALA A 328 -9.55 15.10 -28.76
CA ALA A 328 -8.58 14.49 -29.66
C ALA A 328 -7.21 14.24 -29.02
N ASP A 329 -6.87 15.08 -28.04
CA ASP A 329 -5.76 14.92 -27.11
C ASP A 329 -6.35 14.99 -25.69
N TYR A 330 -6.24 13.90 -24.93
CA TYR A 330 -6.71 13.84 -23.54
C TYR A 330 -5.59 14.22 -22.58
#